data_AF-A0AAV3ELC4-F1
#
_entry.id   AF-A0AAV3ELC4-F1
#
_cell.length_a   1.000
_cell.length_b   1.000
_cell.length_c   1.000
_cell.angle_alpha   90.00
_cell.angle_beta   90.00
_cell.angle_gamma   90.00
#
_symmetry.space_group_name_H-M   'P 1'
#
loop_
_entity.id
_entity.type
_entity.pdbx_description
1 polymer ?
#
loop_
_entity_poly.entity_id
_entity_poly.type
_entity_poly.pdbx_seq_one_letter_code
_entity_poly.pdbx_strand_id
1 'polypeptide(L)'
;MDFDSVDGDYYEYDESTYSEIIKELLDSGYIDQAKADRFIQNINSESVQAEIIKEYNLYAVDSYVKEGYYSAEAGELEKQLIEAQYAGNDALVEELNNKYMEQLEKDGVVFDLYDNTYYQDAVDHLLSEGYIDQAKADSFTQNIDFESVQAEIVKDYTLYAIDLWVKDGYYSEETGKLEKQIVEAEYAGNDSLAEELRNKYMEQLENDELASFYELG
;
A
#
# COMPACT_ATOMS: atom_id res chain seq x y z
N MET A 1 5.00 5.86 -3.11
CA MET A 1 4.45 5.49 -1.79
C MET A 1 4.07 6.80 -1.11
N ASP A 2 2.80 7.18 -1.21
CA ASP A 2 2.24 8.21 -0.34
C ASP A 2 2.14 7.58 1.05
N PHE A 3 2.96 8.08 1.98
CA PHE A 3 3.00 7.64 3.37
C PHE A 3 2.24 8.61 4.27
N ASP A 4 1.20 9.25 3.75
CA ASP A 4 0.34 10.10 4.57
C ASP A 4 -0.90 9.32 5.01
N SER A 5 -1.03 9.24 6.34
CA SER A 5 -2.18 8.74 7.11
C SER A 5 -2.42 7.23 7.11
N VAL A 6 -1.56 6.49 7.82
CA VAL A 6 -2.07 5.34 8.57
C VAL A 6 -2.41 5.85 9.97
N ASP A 7 -3.70 6.06 10.17
CA ASP A 7 -4.32 6.13 11.49
C ASP A 7 -3.81 4.97 12.36
N GLY A 8 -3.05 5.31 13.40
CA GLY A 8 -3.41 4.93 14.76
C GLY A 8 -3.35 3.46 15.22
N ASP A 9 -2.78 2.52 14.47
CA ASP A 9 -2.41 1.21 15.02
C ASP A 9 -0.89 1.10 15.17
N TYR A 10 -0.37 1.71 16.24
CA TYR A 10 0.96 1.34 16.74
C TYR A 10 0.92 -0.15 17.04
N TYR A 11 1.61 -0.98 16.24
CA TYR A 11 2.00 -2.31 16.69
C TYR A 11 2.90 -2.10 17.90
N GLU A 12 2.32 -2.09 19.09
CA GLU A 12 3.04 -2.00 20.34
C GLU A 12 3.83 -3.29 20.48
N TYR A 13 5.10 -3.26 20.06
CA TYR A 13 6.01 -4.36 20.30
C TYR A 13 6.07 -4.61 21.80
N ASP A 14 5.89 -5.86 22.21
CA ASP A 14 6.04 -6.20 23.61
C ASP A 14 7.51 -6.13 24.04
N GLU A 15 7.75 -6.08 25.36
CA GLU A 15 9.10 -6.02 25.94
C GLU A 15 10.00 -7.16 25.43
N SER A 16 9.43 -8.34 25.12
CA SER A 16 10.16 -9.47 24.54
C SER A 16 10.69 -9.15 23.16
N THR A 17 9.89 -8.51 22.30
CA THR A 17 10.32 -8.16 20.94
C THR A 17 11.46 -7.14 20.96
N TYR A 18 11.35 -6.09 21.79
CA TYR A 18 12.46 -5.14 21.95
C TYR A 18 13.73 -5.81 22.49
N SER A 19 13.60 -6.78 23.40
CA SER A 19 14.74 -7.52 23.93
C SER A 19 15.43 -8.37 22.87
N GLU A 20 14.67 -9.00 21.97
CA GLU A 20 15.20 -9.75 20.84
C GLU A 20 15.94 -8.84 19.85
N ILE A 21 15.36 -7.69 19.51
CA ILE A 21 16.00 -6.68 18.66
C ILE A 21 17.32 -6.19 19.26
N ILE A 22 17.34 -5.83 20.54
CA ILE A 22 18.57 -5.37 21.22
C ILE A 22 19.65 -6.46 21.15
N LYS A 23 19.27 -7.72 21.34
CA LYS A 23 20.19 -8.85 21.26
C LYS A 23 20.74 -9.03 19.84
N GLU A 24 19.91 -8.94 18.81
CA GLU A 24 20.33 -9.03 17.41
C GLU A 24 21.32 -7.91 17.04
N LEU A 25 21.01 -6.68 17.43
CA LEU A 25 21.90 -5.52 17.24
C LEU A 25 23.24 -5.70 17.96
N LEU A 26 23.24 -6.29 19.16
CA LEU A 26 24.46 -6.56 19.92
C LEU A 26 25.27 -7.71 19.31
N ASP A 27 24.61 -8.82 18.97
CA ASP A 27 25.24 -10.03 18.40
C ASP A 27 25.85 -9.73 17.02
N SER A 28 25.23 -8.83 16.24
CA SER A 28 25.77 -8.34 14.97
C SER A 28 26.92 -7.34 15.12
N GLY A 29 27.10 -6.77 16.33
CA GLY A 29 28.08 -5.72 16.62
C GLY A 29 27.66 -4.33 16.14
N TYR A 30 26.39 -4.13 15.79
CA TYR A 30 25.85 -2.82 15.38
C TYR A 30 25.79 -1.84 16.55
N ILE A 31 25.46 -2.34 17.74
CA ILE A 31 25.55 -1.60 19.00
C ILE A 31 26.58 -2.24 19.93
N ASP A 32 27.17 -1.44 20.81
CA ASP A 32 28.04 -1.95 21.86
C ASP A 32 27.25 -2.40 23.10
N GLN A 33 27.94 -3.10 24.00
CA GLN A 33 27.34 -3.59 25.25
C GLN A 33 26.77 -2.46 26.11
N ALA A 34 27.42 -1.28 26.12
CA ALA A 34 26.97 -0.17 26.96
C ALA A 34 25.64 0.41 26.47
N LYS A 35 25.46 0.50 25.15
CA LYS A 35 24.21 0.94 24.52
C LYS A 35 23.10 -0.11 24.70
N ALA A 36 23.42 -1.40 24.55
CA ALA A 36 22.50 -2.50 24.83
C ALA A 36 22.00 -2.48 26.29
N ASP A 37 22.90 -2.33 27.26
CA ASP A 37 22.55 -2.26 28.68
C ASP A 37 21.61 -1.06 28.98
N ARG A 38 21.87 0.10 28.36
CA ARG A 38 21.01 1.29 28.48
C ARG A 38 19.61 1.02 27.92
N PHE A 39 19.51 0.35 26.77
CA PHE A 39 18.24 0.00 26.16
C PHE A 39 17.44 -0.96 27.05
N ILE A 40 18.06 -2.04 27.55
CA ILE A 40 17.40 -3.01 28.43
C ILE A 40 16.88 -2.36 29.72
N GLN A 41 17.68 -1.48 30.34
CA GLN A 41 17.30 -0.81 31.59
C GLN A 41 16.07 0.11 31.44
N ASN A 42 15.83 0.63 30.24
CA ASN A 42 14.81 1.65 29.98
C ASN A 42 13.83 1.22 28.88
N ILE A 43 13.69 -0.09 28.67
CA ILE A 43 12.93 -0.68 27.55
C ILE A 43 11.44 -0.30 27.53
N ASN A 44 10.91 0.16 28.67
CA ASN A 44 9.50 0.60 28.82
C ASN A 44 9.31 2.10 28.55
N SER A 45 10.37 2.80 28.16
CA SER A 45 10.29 4.20 27.79
C SER A 45 10.06 4.33 26.29
N GLU A 46 8.98 5.01 25.88
CA GLU A 46 8.64 5.25 24.47
C GLU A 46 9.81 5.87 23.68
N SER A 47 10.56 6.79 24.28
CA SER A 47 11.72 7.40 23.60
C SER A 47 12.86 6.41 23.39
N VAL A 48 13.05 5.47 24.31
CA VAL A 48 14.06 4.41 24.20
C VAL A 48 13.61 3.35 23.21
N GLN A 49 12.33 2.99 23.22
CA GLN A 49 11.71 2.10 22.23
C GLN A 49 11.85 2.66 20.82
N ALA A 50 11.54 3.94 20.62
CA ALA A 50 11.74 4.63 19.35
C ALA A 50 13.21 4.61 18.91
N GLU A 51 14.16 4.82 19.84
CA GLU A 51 15.59 4.72 19.55
C GLU A 51 16.00 3.30 19.16
N ILE A 52 15.49 2.26 19.83
CA ILE A 52 15.73 0.85 19.48
C ILE A 52 15.27 0.56 18.04
N ILE A 53 14.03 0.95 17.70
CA ILE A 53 13.50 0.74 16.34
C ILE A 53 14.31 1.50 15.30
N LYS A 54 14.71 2.75 15.59
CA LYS A 54 15.57 3.51 14.67
C LYS A 54 16.86 2.74 14.37
N GLU A 55 17.56 2.27 15.40
CA GLU A 55 18.82 1.52 15.22
C GLU A 55 18.59 0.21 14.46
N TYR A 56 17.48 -0.48 14.73
CA TYR A 56 17.10 -1.68 13.99
C TYR A 56 16.83 -1.41 12.51
N ASN A 57 16.12 -0.34 12.18
CA ASN A 57 15.88 0.05 10.79
C ASN A 57 17.20 0.35 10.07
N LEU A 58 18.12 1.08 10.70
CA LEU A 58 19.44 1.37 10.11
C LEU A 58 20.27 0.09 9.90
N TYR A 59 20.23 -0.84 10.87
CA TYR A 59 20.84 -2.16 10.75
C TYR A 59 20.25 -2.96 9.58
N ALA A 60 18.92 -2.97 9.45
CA ALA A 60 18.23 -3.68 8.37
C ALA A 60 18.64 -3.15 7.00
N VAL A 61 18.79 -1.83 6.84
CA VAL A 61 19.29 -1.22 5.60
C VAL A 61 20.68 -1.73 5.25
N ASP A 62 21.62 -1.70 6.20
CA ASP A 62 22.97 -2.20 5.96
C ASP A 62 22.96 -3.71 5.63
N SER A 63 22.03 -4.48 6.19
CA SER A 63 21.81 -5.89 5.85
C SER A 63 21.30 -6.06 4.41
N TYR A 64 20.31 -5.28 3.99
CA TYR A 64 19.75 -5.35 2.64
C TYR A 64 20.75 -4.94 1.56
N VAL A 65 21.58 -3.93 1.81
CA VAL A 65 22.70 -3.57 0.93
C VAL A 65 23.70 -4.73 0.82
N LYS A 66 24.01 -5.38 1.94
CA LYS A 66 24.95 -6.51 1.97
C LYS A 66 24.41 -7.74 1.24
N GLU A 67 23.11 -7.99 1.32
CA GLU A 67 22.42 -9.08 0.61
C GLU A 67 22.16 -8.76 -0.86
N GLY A 68 22.33 -7.49 -1.26
CA GLY A 68 22.27 -7.05 -2.65
C GLY A 68 20.87 -6.71 -3.14
N TYR A 69 19.93 -6.40 -2.24
CA TYR A 69 18.58 -5.96 -2.62
C TYR A 69 18.59 -4.61 -3.34
N TYR A 70 19.50 -3.71 -2.96
CA TYR A 70 19.70 -2.41 -3.60
C TYR A 70 21.16 -1.94 -3.40
N SER A 71 21.56 -0.86 -4.08
CA SER A 71 22.94 -0.38 -4.03
C SER A 71 23.28 0.26 -2.68
N ALA A 72 24.58 0.40 -2.42
CA ALA A 72 25.06 1.17 -1.27
C ALA A 72 24.64 2.66 -1.33
N GLU A 73 24.41 3.21 -2.52
CA GLU A 73 23.94 4.59 -2.68
C GLU A 73 22.46 4.70 -2.26
N ALA A 74 21.62 3.77 -2.69
CA ALA A 74 20.23 3.68 -2.23
C ALA A 74 20.15 3.48 -0.71
N GLY A 75 20.97 2.59 -0.14
CA GLY A 75 20.98 2.37 1.31
C GLY A 75 21.44 3.58 2.12
N GLU A 76 22.36 4.39 1.60
CA GLU A 76 22.74 5.64 2.27
C GLU A 76 21.61 6.67 2.25
N LEU A 77 20.86 6.75 1.15
CA LEU A 77 19.67 7.61 1.04
C LEU A 77 18.56 7.15 2.00
N GLU A 78 18.31 5.85 2.10
CA GLU A 78 17.32 5.29 3.03
C GLU A 78 17.69 5.55 4.49
N LYS A 79 18.97 5.42 4.87
CA LYS A 79 19.43 5.78 6.22
C LYS A 79 19.20 7.27 6.51
N GLN A 80 19.48 8.16 5.58
CA GLN A 80 19.20 9.59 5.73
C GLN A 80 17.69 9.85 5.86
N LEU A 81 16.87 9.13 5.09
CA LEU A 81 15.41 9.22 5.15
C LEU A 81 14.90 8.81 6.55
N ILE A 82 15.38 7.68 7.08
CA ILE A 82 15.07 7.22 8.44
C ILE A 82 15.48 8.29 9.46
N GLU A 83 16.67 8.86 9.35
CA GLU A 83 17.10 9.93 10.27
C GLU A 83 16.20 11.18 10.20
N ALA A 84 15.79 11.59 9.00
CA ALA A 84 14.90 12.73 8.81
C ALA A 84 13.50 12.48 9.38
N GLN A 85 12.97 11.26 9.22
CA GLN A 85 11.68 10.85 9.80
C GLN A 85 11.69 10.91 11.32
N TYR A 86 12.70 10.32 11.96
CA TYR A 86 12.84 10.36 13.41
C TYR A 86 13.15 11.77 13.96
N ALA A 87 13.66 12.67 13.12
CA ALA A 87 13.82 14.08 13.45
C ALA A 87 12.55 14.92 13.25
N GLY A 88 11.50 14.37 12.63
CA GLY A 88 10.26 15.09 12.30
C GLY A 88 10.48 16.21 11.27
N ASN A 89 11.36 16.00 10.30
CA ASN A 89 11.69 17.00 9.28
C ASN A 89 11.03 16.65 7.94
N ASP A 90 9.73 16.91 7.83
CA ASP A 90 8.89 16.49 6.69
C ASP A 90 9.42 16.97 5.33
N ALA A 91 9.92 18.22 5.26
CA ALA A 91 10.48 18.77 4.02
C ALA A 91 11.74 18.01 3.55
N LEU A 92 12.57 17.57 4.49
CA LEU A 92 13.76 16.77 4.18
C LEU A 92 13.38 15.32 3.85
N VAL A 93 12.35 14.78 4.52
CA VAL A 93 11.78 13.46 4.21
C VAL A 93 11.32 13.40 2.76
N GLU A 94 10.55 14.38 2.30
CA GLU A 94 10.08 14.46 0.90
C GLU A 94 11.26 14.53 -0.09
N GLU A 95 12.25 15.39 0.17
CA GLU A 95 13.43 15.53 -0.68
C GLU A 95 14.23 14.22 -0.78
N LEU A 96 14.48 13.56 0.35
CA LEU A 96 15.25 12.32 0.42
C LEU A 96 14.48 11.16 -0.19
N ASN A 97 13.16 11.09 0.02
CA ASN A 97 12.32 10.05 -0.56
C ASN A 97 12.36 10.09 -2.09
N ASN A 98 12.26 11.28 -2.69
CA ASN A 98 12.37 11.43 -4.15
C ASN A 98 13.74 10.93 -4.67
N LYS A 99 14.84 11.32 -4.02
CA LYS A 99 16.18 10.86 -4.39
C LYS A 99 16.36 9.36 -4.22
N TYR A 100 15.81 8.80 -3.14
CA TYR A 100 15.85 7.37 -2.85
C TYR A 100 15.11 6.58 -3.92
N MET A 101 13.89 6.98 -4.28
CA MET A 101 13.10 6.35 -5.35
C MET A 101 13.81 6.42 -6.71
N GLU A 102 14.36 7.58 -7.07
CA GLU A 102 15.17 7.71 -8.30
C GLU A 102 16.39 6.79 -8.30
N GLN A 103 17.02 6.56 -7.15
CA GLN A 103 18.17 5.68 -7.05
C GLN A 103 17.78 4.20 -7.12
N LEU A 104 16.69 3.81 -6.48
CA LEU A 104 16.13 2.47 -6.60
C LEU A 104 15.80 2.12 -8.05
N GLU A 105 15.20 3.05 -8.79
CA GLU A 105 14.94 2.90 -10.22
C GLU A 105 16.25 2.67 -11.01
N LYS A 106 17.30 3.45 -10.73
CA LYS A 106 18.63 3.27 -11.36
C LYS A 106 19.27 1.93 -11.01
N ASP A 107 19.04 1.45 -9.80
CA ASP A 107 19.53 0.15 -9.32
C ASP A 107 18.75 -1.02 -9.95
N GLY A 108 17.67 -0.73 -10.69
CA GLY A 108 16.76 -1.74 -11.25
C GLY A 108 15.85 -2.36 -10.19
N VAL A 109 15.70 -1.71 -9.04
CA VAL A 109 14.82 -2.11 -7.95
C VAL A 109 13.45 -1.53 -8.23
N VAL A 110 12.62 -2.35 -8.85
CA VAL A 110 11.24 -2.00 -9.14
C VAL A 110 10.41 -2.27 -7.89
N PHE A 111 10.04 -1.21 -7.16
CA PHE A 111 8.93 -1.26 -6.23
C PHE A 111 7.64 -1.18 -7.04
N ASP A 112 7.26 -2.29 -7.67
CA ASP A 112 5.93 -2.42 -8.21
C ASP A 112 4.98 -2.42 -7.00
N LEU A 113 4.30 -1.29 -6.78
CA LEU A 113 3.23 -1.17 -5.78
C LEU A 113 2.08 -2.16 -6.04
N TYR A 114 2.10 -2.79 -7.21
CA TYR A 114 1.40 -4.00 -7.59
C TYR A 114 2.35 -4.81 -8.48
N ASP A 115 3.18 -5.71 -7.90
CA ASP A 115 3.96 -6.64 -8.72
C ASP A 115 3.02 -7.35 -9.69
N ASN A 116 3.51 -7.74 -10.86
CA ASN A 116 2.75 -8.46 -11.88
C ASN A 116 1.96 -9.65 -11.31
N THR A 117 2.39 -10.18 -10.17
CA THR A 117 1.64 -11.13 -9.35
C THR A 117 0.23 -10.66 -8.96
N TYR A 118 0.04 -9.42 -8.53
CA TYR A 118 -1.28 -8.84 -8.25
C TYR A 118 -2.18 -8.79 -9.48
N TYR A 119 -1.65 -8.28 -10.59
CA TYR A 119 -2.42 -8.20 -11.84
C TYR A 119 -2.73 -9.60 -12.38
N GLN A 120 -1.81 -10.55 -12.24
CA GLN A 120 -2.02 -11.93 -12.64
C GLN A 120 -3.09 -12.62 -11.78
N ASP A 121 -3.09 -12.41 -10.47
CA ASP A 121 -4.12 -12.91 -9.57
C ASP A 121 -5.51 -12.35 -9.95
N ALA A 122 -5.58 -11.06 -10.30
CA ALA A 122 -6.81 -10.44 -10.77
C ALA A 122 -7.31 -11.05 -12.09
N VAL A 123 -6.41 -11.31 -13.05
CA VAL A 123 -6.73 -11.97 -14.33
C VAL A 123 -7.24 -13.39 -14.08
N ASP A 124 -6.57 -14.17 -13.25
CA ASP A 124 -6.95 -15.54 -12.91
C ASP A 124 -8.32 -15.58 -12.23
N HIS A 125 -8.57 -14.64 -11.31
CA HIS A 125 -9.86 -14.52 -10.62
C HIS A 125 -10.98 -14.18 -11.60
N LEU A 126 -10.81 -13.15 -12.43
CA LEU A 126 -11.78 -12.74 -13.46
C LEU A 126 -12.10 -13.86 -14.46
N LEU A 127 -11.09 -14.65 -14.85
CA LEU A 127 -11.27 -15.80 -15.72
C LEU A 127 -12.05 -16.92 -15.02
N SER A 128 -11.72 -17.22 -13.77
CA SER A 128 -12.37 -18.29 -13.00
C SER A 128 -13.85 -18.03 -12.72
N GLU A 129 -14.22 -16.76 -12.51
CA GLU A 129 -15.60 -16.30 -12.32
C GLU A 129 -16.35 -16.12 -13.64
N GLY A 130 -15.67 -16.29 -14.78
CA GLY A 130 -16.24 -16.15 -16.12
C GLY A 130 -16.55 -14.71 -16.52
N TYR A 131 -15.92 -13.72 -15.87
CA TYR A 131 -16.06 -12.30 -16.19
C TYR A 131 -15.30 -11.92 -17.47
N ILE A 132 -14.17 -12.58 -17.72
CA ILE A 132 -13.42 -12.51 -18.96
C ILE A 132 -13.30 -13.89 -19.60
N ASP A 133 -13.08 -13.93 -20.92
CA ASP A 133 -12.78 -15.16 -21.62
C ASP A 133 -11.27 -15.46 -21.65
N GLN A 134 -10.92 -16.68 -22.05
CA GLN A 134 -9.52 -17.11 -22.12
C GLN A 134 -8.69 -16.23 -23.08
N ALA A 135 -9.28 -15.75 -24.17
CA ALA A 135 -8.55 -14.93 -25.14
C ALA A 135 -8.17 -13.57 -24.55
N LYS A 136 -9.06 -12.97 -23.76
CA LYS A 136 -8.80 -11.73 -23.02
C LYS A 136 -7.78 -11.95 -21.90
N ALA A 137 -7.91 -13.04 -21.15
CA ALA A 137 -6.93 -13.42 -20.12
C ALA A 137 -5.52 -13.61 -20.71
N ASP A 138 -5.39 -14.34 -21.81
CA ASP A 138 -4.11 -14.55 -22.51
C ASP A 138 -3.50 -13.20 -22.97
N SER A 139 -4.35 -12.29 -23.47
CA SER A 139 -3.92 -10.95 -23.89
C SER A 139 -3.44 -10.09 -22.72
N PHE A 140 -4.10 -10.18 -21.57
CA PHE A 140 -3.69 -9.48 -20.36
C PHE A 140 -2.36 -10.02 -19.84
N THR A 141 -2.23 -11.33 -19.65
CA THR A 141 -0.97 -11.96 -19.19
C THR A 141 0.20 -11.68 -20.13
N GLN A 142 -0.01 -11.69 -21.45
CA GLN A 142 1.07 -11.42 -22.40
C GLN A 142 1.61 -9.98 -22.33
N ASN A 143 0.76 -9.03 -21.94
CA ASN A 143 1.04 -7.60 -22.01
C ASN A 143 0.94 -6.93 -20.63
N ILE A 144 1.10 -7.70 -19.56
CA ILE A 144 0.84 -7.26 -18.19
C ILE A 144 1.81 -6.17 -17.72
N ASP A 145 2.99 -6.08 -18.33
CA ASP A 145 4.00 -5.05 -18.07
C ASP A 145 3.61 -3.65 -18.60
N PHE A 146 2.55 -3.53 -19.41
CA PHE A 146 2.11 -2.25 -19.95
C PHE A 146 1.08 -1.60 -19.02
N GLU A 147 1.36 -0.37 -18.56
CA GLU A 147 0.45 0.41 -17.70
C GLU A 147 -0.98 0.50 -18.24
N SER A 148 -1.14 0.61 -19.57
CA SER A 148 -2.47 0.66 -20.19
C SER A 148 -3.25 -0.65 -20.04
N VAL A 149 -2.55 -1.78 -19.99
CA VAL A 149 -3.15 -3.11 -19.77
C VAL A 149 -3.44 -3.31 -18.29
N GLN A 150 -2.52 -2.92 -17.41
CA GLN A 150 -2.74 -2.93 -15.95
C GLN A 150 -3.97 -2.10 -15.57
N ALA A 151 -4.12 -0.89 -16.14
CA ALA A 151 -5.30 -0.07 -15.96
C ALA A 151 -6.58 -0.76 -16.45
N GLU A 152 -6.52 -1.49 -17.58
CA GLU A 152 -7.69 -2.25 -18.06
C GLU A 152 -8.05 -3.42 -17.12
N ILE A 153 -7.05 -4.13 -16.58
CA ILE A 153 -7.25 -5.20 -15.59
C ILE A 153 -7.93 -4.64 -14.33
N VAL A 154 -7.44 -3.51 -13.79
CA VAL A 154 -8.01 -2.87 -12.59
C VAL A 154 -9.45 -2.42 -12.85
N LYS A 155 -9.71 -1.83 -14.02
CA LYS A 155 -11.07 -1.45 -14.41
C LYS A 155 -12.00 -2.66 -14.42
N ASP A 156 -11.64 -3.73 -15.12
CA ASP A 156 -12.47 -4.93 -15.22
C ASP A 156 -12.68 -5.59 -13.85
N TYR A 157 -11.65 -5.61 -13.00
CA TYR A 157 -11.75 -6.12 -11.63
C TYR A 157 -12.67 -5.26 -10.75
N THR A 158 -12.60 -3.94 -10.87
CA THR A 158 -13.51 -3.01 -10.18
C THR A 158 -14.96 -3.25 -10.60
N LEU A 159 -15.22 -3.43 -11.90
CA LEU A 159 -16.58 -3.70 -12.40
C LEU A 159 -17.12 -5.03 -11.88
N TYR A 160 -16.27 -6.06 -11.78
CA TYR A 160 -16.61 -7.34 -11.15
C TYR A 160 -16.91 -7.18 -9.65
N ALA A 161 -16.10 -6.41 -8.91
CA ALA A 161 -16.33 -6.17 -7.48
C ALA A 161 -17.68 -5.47 -7.22
N ILE A 162 -18.07 -4.53 -8.08
CA ILE A 162 -19.39 -3.89 -7.99
C ILE A 162 -20.52 -4.91 -8.18
N ASP A 163 -20.39 -5.85 -9.12
CA ASP A 163 -21.38 -6.94 -9.29
C ASP A 163 -21.48 -7.82 -8.03
N LEU A 164 -20.34 -8.11 -7.37
CA LEU A 164 -20.35 -8.82 -6.10
C LEU A 164 -21.07 -8.03 -5.01
N TRP A 165 -20.82 -6.73 -4.89
CA TRP A 165 -21.48 -5.89 -3.89
C TRP A 165 -22.99 -5.81 -4.08
N VAL A 166 -23.45 -5.75 -5.33
CA VAL A 166 -24.88 -5.86 -5.64
C VAL A 166 -25.43 -7.23 -5.26
N LYS A 167 -24.72 -8.30 -5.64
CA LYS A 167 -25.13 -9.69 -5.34
C LYS A 167 -25.21 -9.97 -3.84
N ASP A 168 -24.28 -9.43 -3.06
CA ASP A 168 -24.19 -9.62 -1.61
C ASP A 168 -25.10 -8.63 -0.84
N GLY A 169 -25.77 -7.71 -1.55
CA GLY A 169 -26.75 -6.79 -0.98
C GLY A 169 -26.15 -5.55 -0.32
N TYR A 170 -24.87 -5.25 -0.58
CA TYR A 170 -24.24 -3.99 -0.16
C TYR A 170 -24.75 -2.81 -0.98
N TYR A 171 -25.04 -3.03 -2.27
CA TYR A 171 -25.64 -2.04 -3.17
C TYR A 171 -26.97 -2.54 -3.72
N SER A 172 -27.90 -1.62 -3.99
CA SER A 172 -29.02 -1.92 -4.89
C SER A 172 -28.53 -2.09 -6.33
N GLU A 173 -29.35 -2.72 -7.18
CA GLU A 173 -29.05 -2.85 -8.62
C GLU A 173 -28.82 -1.48 -9.28
N GLU A 174 -29.57 -0.44 -8.88
CA GLU A 174 -29.46 0.90 -9.47
C GLU A 174 -28.18 1.61 -8.99
N THR A 175 -27.83 1.48 -7.70
CA THR A 175 -26.58 1.99 -7.13
C THR A 175 -25.36 1.34 -7.80
N GLY A 176 -25.36 0.01 -7.93
CA GLY A 176 -24.27 -0.69 -8.62
C GLY A 176 -24.15 -0.30 -10.10
N LYS A 177 -25.27 -0.05 -10.77
CA LYS A 177 -25.26 0.42 -12.17
C LYS A 177 -24.67 1.84 -12.29
N LEU A 178 -25.03 2.75 -11.39
CA LEU A 178 -24.46 4.11 -11.38
C LEU A 178 -22.96 4.07 -11.10
N GLU A 179 -22.52 3.26 -10.13
CA GLU A 179 -21.11 3.09 -9.80
C GLU A 179 -20.30 2.57 -10.99
N LYS A 180 -20.80 1.56 -11.71
CA LYS A 180 -20.15 1.08 -12.94
C LYS A 180 -20.02 2.15 -14.00
N GLN A 181 -21.05 2.99 -14.19
CA GLN A 181 -21.02 4.08 -15.16
C GLN A 181 -19.99 5.16 -14.76
N ILE A 182 -19.80 5.40 -13.46
CA ILE A 182 -18.74 6.30 -12.96
C ILE A 182 -17.38 5.73 -13.33
N VAL A 183 -17.11 4.46 -13.02
CA VAL A 183 -15.85 3.78 -13.35
C VAL A 183 -15.58 3.84 -14.86
N GLU A 184 -16.56 3.52 -15.69
CA GLU A 184 -16.42 3.61 -17.16
C GLU A 184 -16.10 5.02 -17.64
N ALA A 185 -16.71 6.06 -17.04
CA ALA A 185 -16.47 7.45 -17.40
C ALA A 185 -15.06 7.92 -16.99
N GLU A 186 -14.58 7.52 -15.81
CA GLU A 186 -13.24 7.85 -15.31
C GLU A 186 -12.15 7.23 -16.17
N TYR A 187 -12.28 5.94 -16.49
CA TYR A 187 -11.31 5.27 -17.37
C TYR A 187 -11.37 5.75 -18.83
N ALA A 188 -12.46 6.40 -19.23
CA ALA A 188 -12.55 7.10 -20.51
C ALA A 188 -11.98 8.53 -20.47
N GLY A 189 -11.52 9.02 -19.30
CA GLY A 189 -11.05 10.39 -19.09
C GLY A 189 -12.16 11.44 -19.20
N ASN A 190 -13.41 11.07 -18.92
CA ASN A 190 -14.57 11.95 -19.03
C ASN A 190 -15.02 12.43 -17.64
N ASP A 191 -14.19 13.26 -17.02
CA ASP A 191 -14.37 13.75 -15.64
C ASP A 191 -15.72 14.44 -15.43
N SER A 192 -16.20 15.20 -16.43
CA SER A 192 -17.48 15.90 -16.35
C SER A 192 -18.67 14.94 -16.29
N LEU A 193 -18.61 13.82 -17.01
CA LEU A 193 -19.66 12.80 -16.95
C LEU A 193 -19.57 12.02 -15.64
N ALA A 194 -18.36 11.68 -15.19
CA ALA A 194 -18.14 11.01 -13.92
C ALA A 194 -18.68 11.84 -12.75
N GLU A 195 -18.48 13.16 -12.75
CA GLU A 195 -19.03 14.07 -11.73
C GLU A 195 -20.56 14.15 -11.78
N GLU A 196 -21.17 14.22 -12.97
CA GLU A 196 -22.63 14.17 -13.11
C GLU A 196 -23.21 12.87 -12.54
N LEU A 197 -22.56 11.75 -12.83
CA LEU A 197 -22.98 10.43 -12.36
C LEU A 197 -22.78 10.28 -10.85
N ARG A 198 -21.69 10.82 -10.28
CA ARG A 198 -21.47 10.85 -8.82
C ARG A 198 -22.58 11.57 -8.08
N ASN A 199 -23.08 12.69 -8.61
CA ASN A 199 -24.21 13.39 -7.99
C ASN A 199 -25.47 12.50 -7.95
N LYS A 200 -25.77 11.79 -9.05
CA LYS A 200 -26.90 10.85 -9.12
C LYS A 200 -26.69 9.64 -8.20
N TYR A 201 -25.45 9.16 -8.10
CA TYR A 201 -25.07 8.07 -7.21
C TYR A 201 -25.30 8.43 -5.74
N MET A 202 -24.90 9.63 -5.32
CA MET A 202 -25.16 10.12 -3.95
C MET A 202 -26.65 10.25 -3.65
N GLU A 203 -27.44 10.80 -4.59
CA GLU A 203 -28.91 10.84 -4.45
C GLU A 203 -29.52 9.42 -4.35
N GLN A 204 -28.98 8.45 -5.09
CA GLN A 204 -29.44 7.07 -5.04
C GLN A 204 -29.07 6.37 -3.72
N LEU A 205 -27.87 6.60 -3.17
CA LEU A 205 -27.50 6.08 -1.86
C LEU A 205 -28.44 6.59 -0.76
N GLU A 206 -28.82 7.86 -0.78
CA GLU A 206 -29.81 8.42 0.15
C GLU A 206 -31.18 7.74 -0.01
N ASN A 207 -31.59 7.42 -1.24
CA ASN A 207 -32.84 6.70 -1.51
C ASN A 207 -32.79 5.24 -1.04
N ASP A 208 -31.65 4.57 -1.21
CA ASP A 208 -31.44 3.19 -0.75
C ASP A 208 -31.48 3.10 0.79
N GLU A 209 -30.93 4.10 1.49
CA GLU A 209 -31.05 4.21 2.95
C GLU A 209 -32.49 4.54 3.41
N LEU A 210 -33.24 5.35 2.65
CA LEU A 210 -34.67 5.61 2.89
C LEU A 210 -35.56 4.37 2.63
N ALA A 211 -35.12 3.41 1.81
CA ALA A 211 -35.83 2.15 1.58
C ALA A 211 -35.73 1.19 2.78
N SER A 212 -34.71 1.33 3.63
CA SER A 212 -34.54 0.49 4.84
C SER A 212 -35.52 0.82 5.98
N PHE A 213 -36.22 1.96 5.93
CA PHE A 213 -37.06 2.45 7.04
C PHE A 213 -38.59 2.34 6.84
N TYR A 214 -39.08 1.87 5.68
CA TYR A 214 -40.52 1.84 5.39
C TYR A 214 -41.18 0.45 5.24
N GLU A 215 -40.52 -0.65 5.63
CA GLU A 215 -41.17 -1.98 5.72
C GLU A 215 -41.52 -2.44 7.16
N LEU A 216 -41.42 -1.55 8.16
CA LEU A 216 -42.00 -1.77 9.50
C LEU A 216 -42.95 -0.64 9.88
N GLY A 217 -44.10 -0.60 9.22
CA GLY A 217 -45.27 0.22 9.57
C GLY A 217 -46.56 -0.55 9.39
#